data_AF-A0A840S9Y2-F1
#
_entry.id   AF-A0A840S9Y2-F1
#
_cell.length_a   1.000
_cell.length_b   1.000
_cell.length_c   1.000
_cell.angle_alpha   90.00
_cell.angle_beta   90.00
_cell.angle_gamma   90.00
#
_symmetry.space_group_name_H-M   'P 1'
#
loop_
_entity.id
_entity.type
_entity.pdbx_description
1 polymer ?
#
loop_
_entity_poly.entity_id
_entity_poly.type
_entity_poly.pdbx_seq_one_letter_code
_entity_poly.pdbx_strand_id
1 'polypeptide(L)'
;MKGLAVLPDVRITSKVLGLLLLFSFQGCESEQSKAEKAYQQKYAKAKALFEERCQTAGVVIHRTVRDVEGIELTKVRPKLEWADKRYFDPMFEGAAMAGENQGDDFIKQFLMSEFLVPDRPNERSSLGPPTQEKKRSGLVIKKGYAFVEYIDASARQRFMCRPDWSLDHPNWVPGQHHCTAIERSSTRYALDYEDIVTPADRALWVAGTRLKVIDKQSGETIATFTKFVWDPGFGVSTTGRWPWQHADGRGDRNCPYEQFKPTSNDSRYFVDTVLIPKQGD
;
A
#
# COMPACT_ATOMS: atom_id res chain seq x y z
N MET A 1 51.68 -60.89 -32.92
CA MET A 1 50.98 -61.40 -31.73
C MET A 1 51.97 -61.44 -30.56
N LYS A 2 51.64 -60.65 -29.53
CA LYS A 2 52.10 -60.65 -28.13
C LYS A 2 53.39 -61.40 -27.77
N GLY A 3 54.44 -60.63 -27.48
CA GLY A 3 55.56 -61.06 -26.64
C GLY A 3 55.25 -60.80 -25.17
N LEU A 4 55.42 -61.84 -24.35
CA LEU A 4 55.39 -61.81 -22.89
C LEU A 4 56.81 -61.49 -22.38
N ALA A 5 56.95 -60.55 -21.45
CA ALA A 5 58.02 -60.58 -20.45
C ALA A 5 57.57 -59.80 -19.20
N VAL A 6 57.88 -60.36 -18.04
CA VAL A 6 57.39 -60.05 -16.70
C VAL A 6 58.47 -59.28 -15.92
N LEU A 7 58.07 -58.13 -15.33
CA LEU A 7 58.43 -57.47 -14.03
C LEU A 7 59.90 -57.49 -13.50
N PRO A 8 60.39 -56.40 -12.83
CA PRO A 8 59.91 -56.08 -11.48
C PRO A 8 59.68 -54.61 -11.09
N ASP A 9 58.79 -54.55 -10.10
CA ASP A 9 58.40 -53.52 -9.15
C ASP A 9 59.59 -52.76 -8.51
N VAL A 10 59.60 -51.43 -8.65
CA VAL A 10 60.48 -50.55 -7.86
C VAL A 10 59.60 -49.54 -7.12
N ARG A 11 59.43 -49.80 -5.82
CA ARG A 11 58.83 -48.91 -4.84
C ARG A 11 59.67 -47.62 -4.73
N ILE A 12 59.12 -46.49 -5.17
CA ILE A 12 59.67 -45.17 -4.80
C ILE A 12 58.81 -44.61 -3.67
N THR A 13 59.36 -44.72 -2.47
CA THR A 13 58.84 -44.14 -1.24
C THR A 13 58.93 -42.61 -1.26
N SER A 14 57.81 -42.01 -0.90
CA SER A 14 57.57 -40.60 -0.55
C SER A 14 58.75 -39.87 0.09
N LYS A 15 59.11 -38.70 -0.46
CA LYS A 15 59.61 -37.55 0.32
C LYS A 15 58.99 -36.26 -0.22
N VAL A 16 57.82 -35.94 0.35
CA VAL A 16 57.24 -34.60 0.32
C VAL A 16 57.99 -33.75 1.35
N LEU A 17 58.64 -32.68 0.89
CA LEU A 17 59.11 -31.55 1.70
C LEU A 17 59.02 -30.36 0.72
N GLY A 18 58.00 -29.51 0.76
CA GLY A 18 57.48 -28.79 1.91
C GLY A 18 57.76 -27.31 1.69
N LEU A 19 57.30 -26.74 0.57
CA LEU A 19 57.40 -25.31 0.28
C LEU A 19 56.11 -24.64 0.79
N LEU A 20 56.14 -24.17 2.04
CA LEU A 20 55.10 -23.31 2.59
C LEU A 20 55.16 -21.95 1.88
N LEU A 21 54.39 -21.80 0.80
CA LEU A 21 53.99 -20.49 0.29
C LEU A 21 52.99 -19.89 1.30
N LEU A 22 53.50 -19.11 2.24
CA LEU A 22 52.71 -18.14 2.98
C LEU A 22 52.25 -17.06 1.99
N PHE A 23 51.18 -17.35 1.26
CA PHE A 23 50.41 -16.32 0.58
C PHE A 23 49.74 -15.48 1.66
N SER A 24 50.30 -14.30 1.91
CA SER A 24 49.60 -13.22 2.61
C SER A 24 48.32 -12.88 1.83
N PHE A 25 47.21 -13.55 2.16
CA PHE A 25 45.86 -13.18 1.71
C PHE A 25 45.42 -11.91 2.47
N GLN A 26 46.14 -10.81 2.28
CA GLN A 26 45.69 -9.50 2.72
C GLN A 26 45.19 -8.72 1.50
N GLY A 27 43.88 -8.73 1.34
CA GLY A 27 43.17 -7.52 0.88
C GLY A 27 42.86 -7.37 -0.61
N CYS A 28 42.39 -8.41 -1.31
CA CYS A 28 41.58 -8.18 -2.51
C CYS A 28 40.12 -8.57 -2.22
N GLU A 29 39.44 -7.73 -1.43
CA GLU A 29 37.99 -7.82 -1.35
C GLU A 29 37.41 -7.42 -2.71
N SER A 30 36.70 -8.34 -3.37
CA SER A 30 36.11 -8.10 -4.69
C SER A 30 35.09 -6.95 -4.63
N GLU A 31 34.92 -6.24 -5.74
CA GLU A 31 33.91 -5.18 -5.86
C GLU A 31 32.50 -5.68 -5.50
N GLN A 32 32.20 -6.93 -5.87
CA GLN A 32 30.96 -7.60 -5.50
C GLN A 32 30.78 -7.75 -3.98
N SER A 33 31.83 -8.14 -3.24
CA SER A 33 31.78 -8.22 -1.77
C SER A 33 31.57 -6.84 -1.13
N LYS A 34 32.20 -5.80 -1.68
CA LYS A 34 32.01 -4.42 -1.18
C LYS A 34 30.58 -3.93 -1.42
N ALA A 35 30.04 -4.18 -2.61
CA ALA A 35 28.66 -3.83 -2.97
C ALA A 35 27.65 -4.57 -2.08
N GLU A 36 27.85 -5.87 -1.84
CA GLU A 36 27.02 -6.66 -0.94
C GLU A 36 27.04 -6.09 0.48
N LYS A 37 28.23 -5.83 1.04
CA LYS A 37 28.35 -5.22 2.38
C LYS A 37 27.66 -3.86 2.46
N ALA A 38 27.82 -3.01 1.44
CA ALA A 38 27.16 -1.70 1.39
C ALA A 38 25.63 -1.84 1.33
N TYR A 39 25.11 -2.80 0.54
CA TYR A 39 23.69 -3.10 0.49
C TYR A 39 23.17 -3.59 1.84
N GLN A 40 23.82 -4.56 2.47
CA GLN A 40 23.42 -5.10 3.78
C GLN A 40 23.40 -4.02 4.87
N GLN A 41 24.39 -3.13 4.88
CA GLN A 41 24.42 -1.98 5.79
C GLN A 41 23.25 -1.02 5.53
N LYS A 42 22.95 -0.70 4.27
CA LYS A 42 21.83 0.17 3.91
C LYS A 42 20.48 -0.47 4.26
N TYR A 43 20.34 -1.76 3.99
CA TYR A 43 19.16 -2.57 4.32
C TYR A 43 18.90 -2.56 5.83
N ALA A 44 19.91 -2.85 6.65
CA ALA A 44 19.76 -2.86 8.10
C ALA A 44 19.32 -1.48 8.64
N LYS A 45 19.91 -0.39 8.13
CA LYS A 45 19.51 0.99 8.48
C LYS A 45 18.08 1.30 8.07
N ALA A 46 17.69 0.97 6.85
CA ALA A 46 16.35 1.22 6.34
C ALA A 46 15.29 0.41 7.09
N LYS A 47 15.58 -0.86 7.39
CA LYS A 47 14.70 -1.73 8.19
C LYS A 47 14.49 -1.19 9.59
N ALA A 48 15.58 -0.82 10.28
CA ALA A 48 15.50 -0.25 11.63
C ALA A 48 14.70 1.06 11.64
N LEU A 49 14.93 1.94 10.65
CA LEU A 49 14.15 3.16 10.50
C LEU A 49 12.66 2.88 10.26
N PHE A 50 12.34 1.96 9.35
CA PHE A 50 10.96 1.56 9.08
C PHE A 50 10.29 1.01 10.35
N GLU A 51 10.96 0.12 11.08
CA GLU A 51 10.46 -0.44 12.34
C GLU A 51 10.24 0.63 13.42
N GLU A 52 11.12 1.63 13.50
CA GLU A 52 10.94 2.80 14.38
C GLU A 52 9.68 3.59 13.99
N ARG A 53 9.48 3.89 12.69
CA ARG A 53 8.27 4.58 12.21
C ARG A 53 7.00 3.78 12.50
N CYS A 54 7.06 2.46 12.34
CA CYS A 54 5.94 1.55 12.62
C CYS A 54 5.44 1.61 14.06
N GLN A 55 6.25 2.03 15.04
CA GLN A 55 5.80 2.20 16.42
C GLN A 55 4.69 3.25 16.57
N THR A 56 4.59 4.18 15.62
CA THR A 56 3.56 5.23 15.58
C THR A 56 2.47 4.97 14.54
N ALA A 57 2.55 3.84 13.83
CA ALA A 57 1.55 3.44 12.84
C ALA A 57 0.29 2.90 13.52
N GLY A 58 -0.81 2.87 12.78
CA GLY A 58 -2.08 2.33 13.26
C GLY A 58 -3.19 3.36 13.33
N VAL A 59 -4.31 2.89 13.88
CA VAL A 59 -5.55 3.64 14.00
C VAL A 59 -5.71 4.17 15.41
N VAL A 60 -6.07 5.44 15.53
CA VAL A 60 -6.51 6.08 16.76
C VAL A 60 -7.93 6.59 16.53
N ILE A 61 -8.90 6.13 17.32
CA ILE A 61 -10.30 6.57 17.23
C ILE A 61 -10.67 7.24 18.54
N HIS A 62 -11.04 8.51 18.47
CA HIS A 62 -11.56 9.26 19.61
C HIS A 62 -13.09 9.12 19.71
N ARG A 63 -13.76 9.00 18.55
CA ARG A 63 -15.22 8.86 18.47
C ARG A 63 -15.65 8.13 17.21
N THR A 64 -16.64 7.25 17.34
CA THR A 64 -17.34 6.61 16.23
C THR A 64 -18.73 7.24 16.06
N VAL A 65 -19.17 7.39 14.82
CA VAL A 65 -20.46 7.97 14.43
C VAL A 65 -21.21 6.96 13.56
N ARG A 66 -22.52 6.83 13.80
CA ARG A 66 -23.41 5.94 13.04
C ARG A 66 -24.33 6.73 12.13
N ASP A 67 -24.93 6.02 11.19
CA ASP A 67 -25.97 6.53 10.30
C ASP A 67 -25.52 7.75 9.49
N VAL A 68 -24.27 7.72 9.02
CA VAL A 68 -23.69 8.78 8.19
C VAL A 68 -24.16 8.59 6.74
N GLU A 69 -24.88 9.59 6.20
CA GLU A 69 -25.39 9.54 4.83
C GLU A 69 -24.31 9.81 3.78
N GLY A 70 -23.39 10.74 4.07
CA GLY A 70 -22.35 11.14 3.14
C GLY A 70 -21.15 11.78 3.83
N ILE A 71 -20.01 11.73 3.16
CA ILE A 71 -18.74 12.28 3.62
C ILE A 71 -18.16 13.24 2.59
N GLU A 72 -17.33 14.17 3.04
CA GLU A 72 -16.49 14.98 2.16
C GLU A 72 -15.08 14.40 2.07
N LEU A 73 -14.55 14.26 0.86
CA LEU A 73 -13.13 14.08 0.60
C LEU A 73 -12.52 15.46 0.37
N THR A 74 -11.68 15.93 1.28
CA THR A 74 -11.00 17.24 1.13
C THR A 74 -10.09 17.25 -0.09
N LYS A 75 -9.56 16.07 -0.45
CA LYS A 75 -8.77 15.82 -1.65
C LYS A 75 -8.93 14.37 -2.10
N VAL A 76 -8.84 14.20 -3.41
CA VAL A 76 -8.89 12.89 -4.09
C VAL A 76 -7.46 12.48 -4.43
N ARG A 77 -7.08 11.23 -4.15
CA ARG A 77 -5.75 10.72 -4.55
C ARG A 77 -5.61 10.83 -6.07
N PRO A 78 -4.55 11.45 -6.60
CA PRO A 78 -4.43 11.67 -8.04
C PRO A 78 -4.30 10.34 -8.78
N LYS A 79 -4.95 10.23 -9.93
CA LYS A 79 -4.75 9.09 -10.84
C LYS A 79 -3.32 9.11 -11.38
N LEU A 80 -2.61 8.02 -11.19
CA LEU A 80 -1.33 7.74 -11.85
C LEU A 80 -1.60 6.93 -13.10
N GLU A 81 -0.90 7.28 -14.18
CA GLU A 81 -0.92 6.46 -15.38
C GLU A 81 -0.12 5.16 -15.16
N TRP A 82 -0.36 4.17 -16.01
CA TRP A 82 0.41 2.93 -15.98
C TRP A 82 1.91 3.25 -16.18
N ALA A 83 2.75 2.70 -15.30
CA ALA A 83 4.20 2.95 -15.27
C ALA A 83 4.61 4.43 -15.10
N ASP A 84 3.79 5.23 -14.42
CA ASP A 84 4.15 6.61 -14.05
C ASP A 84 5.51 6.66 -13.33
N LYS A 85 6.36 7.64 -13.71
CA LYS A 85 7.72 7.79 -13.18
C LYS A 85 7.75 7.99 -11.66
N ARG A 86 6.68 8.53 -11.08
CA ARG A 86 6.55 8.72 -9.63
C ARG A 86 6.65 7.43 -8.84
N TYR A 87 6.28 6.28 -9.41
CA TYR A 87 6.48 4.98 -8.73
C TYR A 87 7.95 4.65 -8.45
N PHE A 88 8.88 5.29 -9.16
CA PHE A 88 10.33 5.11 -9.04
C PHE A 88 11.04 6.31 -8.39
N ASP A 89 10.28 7.33 -8.00
CA ASP A 89 10.81 8.52 -7.34
C ASP A 89 10.79 8.32 -5.82
N PRO A 90 11.95 8.36 -5.12
CA PRO A 90 11.96 8.26 -3.67
C PRO A 90 11.14 9.38 -3.00
N MET A 91 10.99 10.53 -3.64
CA MET A 91 10.26 11.70 -3.15
C MET A 91 8.78 11.72 -3.54
N PHE A 92 8.25 10.66 -4.16
CA PHE A 92 6.82 10.59 -4.48
C PHE A 92 5.95 10.71 -3.21
N GLU A 93 5.13 11.75 -3.15
CA GLU A 93 4.30 12.07 -1.98
C GLU A 93 3.39 10.88 -1.61
N GLY A 94 2.60 10.38 -2.57
CA GLY A 94 1.66 9.27 -2.39
C GLY A 94 2.27 7.86 -2.25
N ALA A 95 3.58 7.74 -2.07
CA ALA A 95 4.31 6.47 -2.05
C ALA A 95 3.75 5.43 -1.05
N ALA A 96 3.31 5.86 0.14
CA ALA A 96 2.79 4.95 1.16
C ALA A 96 1.42 4.35 0.85
N MET A 97 0.74 4.88 -0.17
CA MET A 97 -0.58 4.45 -0.64
C MET A 97 -0.55 4.21 -2.15
N ALA A 98 0.60 3.77 -2.67
CA ALA A 98 0.80 3.56 -4.10
C ALA A 98 -0.08 2.43 -4.67
N GLY A 99 -0.59 1.52 -3.84
CA GLY A 99 -1.58 0.50 -4.21
C GLY A 99 -3.03 0.87 -3.92
N GLU A 100 -3.31 2.02 -3.30
CA GLU A 100 -4.68 2.51 -3.06
C GLU A 100 -5.37 2.88 -4.38
N ASN A 101 -6.69 2.75 -4.41
CA ASN A 101 -7.50 3.32 -5.48
C ASN A 101 -7.22 4.83 -5.67
N GLN A 102 -7.25 5.28 -6.91
CA GLN A 102 -6.89 6.65 -7.29
C GLN A 102 -7.96 7.26 -8.20
N GLY A 103 -7.97 8.59 -8.27
CA GLY A 103 -8.90 9.37 -9.08
C GLY A 103 -10.34 8.97 -8.83
N ASP A 104 -11.02 8.62 -9.91
CA ASP A 104 -12.41 8.20 -9.91
C ASP A 104 -12.68 6.99 -9.00
N ASP A 105 -11.78 6.02 -9.00
CA ASP A 105 -11.93 4.79 -8.21
C ASP A 105 -11.73 5.05 -6.72
N PHE A 106 -10.94 6.07 -6.36
CA PHE A 106 -10.81 6.54 -4.98
C PHE A 106 -12.13 7.11 -4.46
N ILE A 107 -12.95 7.75 -5.30
CA ILE A 107 -14.27 8.26 -4.93
C ILE A 107 -15.26 7.09 -4.83
N LYS A 108 -15.29 6.21 -5.84
CA LYS A 108 -16.24 5.10 -5.92
C LYS A 108 -16.16 4.15 -4.74
N GLN A 109 -14.98 3.85 -4.22
CA GLN A 109 -14.85 2.93 -3.08
C GLN A 109 -15.70 3.37 -1.86
N PHE A 110 -15.99 4.66 -1.68
CA PHE A 110 -16.87 5.19 -0.63
C PHE A 110 -18.36 5.04 -0.93
N LEU A 111 -18.74 4.94 -2.20
CA LEU A 111 -20.13 4.72 -2.60
C LEU A 111 -20.48 3.22 -2.61
N MET A 112 -19.50 2.34 -2.83
CA MET A 112 -19.71 0.89 -2.99
C MET A 112 -20.11 0.19 -1.69
N SER A 113 -20.80 -0.95 -1.82
CA SER A 113 -21.13 -1.85 -0.71
C SER A 113 -19.99 -2.85 -0.48
N GLU A 114 -19.74 -3.18 0.78
CA GLU A 114 -18.82 -4.23 1.19
C GLU A 114 -19.57 -5.55 1.39
N PHE A 115 -18.99 -6.63 0.86
CA PHE A 115 -19.57 -7.97 0.87
C PHE A 115 -18.76 -8.89 1.76
N LEU A 116 -19.13 -8.99 3.03
CA LEU A 116 -18.41 -9.74 4.07
C LEU A 116 -18.76 -11.23 4.04
N VAL A 117 -17.75 -12.07 4.28
CA VAL A 117 -17.94 -13.52 4.45
C VAL A 117 -18.55 -13.77 5.84
N PRO A 118 -19.70 -14.48 5.95
CA PRO A 118 -20.39 -14.69 7.22
C PRO A 118 -19.54 -15.34 8.32
N ASP A 119 -18.65 -16.26 7.93
CA ASP A 119 -17.75 -16.96 8.86
C ASP A 119 -16.62 -16.07 9.41
N ARG A 120 -16.42 -14.89 8.81
CA ARG A 120 -15.37 -13.92 9.18
C ARG A 120 -15.92 -12.50 9.16
N PRO A 121 -16.94 -12.18 9.96
CA PRO A 121 -17.71 -10.94 9.85
C PRO A 121 -16.92 -9.68 10.26
N ASN A 122 -15.76 -9.89 10.91
CA ASN A 122 -14.86 -8.83 11.36
C ASN A 122 -13.70 -8.57 10.39
N GLU A 123 -13.51 -9.40 9.36
CA GLU A 123 -12.50 -9.20 8.32
C GLU A 123 -13.07 -8.33 7.20
N ARG A 124 -12.30 -7.35 6.72
CA ARG A 124 -12.72 -6.58 5.53
C ARG A 124 -12.75 -7.47 4.31
N SER A 125 -13.56 -7.10 3.33
CA SER A 125 -13.81 -7.94 2.15
C SER A 125 -14.04 -7.09 0.90
N SER A 126 -14.33 -7.76 -0.23
CA SER A 126 -14.49 -7.11 -1.52
C SER A 126 -15.55 -6.01 -1.48
N LEU A 127 -15.21 -4.86 -2.03
CA LEU A 127 -16.18 -3.83 -2.39
C LEU A 127 -16.81 -4.14 -3.73
N GLY A 128 -18.05 -3.73 -3.92
CA GLY A 128 -18.69 -3.77 -5.22
C GLY A 128 -19.96 -2.91 -5.30
N PRO A 129 -20.52 -2.78 -6.50
CA PRO A 129 -21.75 -2.01 -6.71
C PRO A 129 -22.92 -2.53 -5.86
N PRO A 130 -23.74 -1.65 -5.25
CA PRO A 130 -25.00 -2.00 -4.60
C PRO A 130 -25.97 -2.79 -5.48
N THR A 131 -25.87 -2.69 -6.80
CA THR A 131 -26.66 -3.51 -7.74
C THR A 131 -26.37 -5.01 -7.62
N GLN A 132 -25.23 -5.40 -7.03
CA GLN A 132 -24.88 -6.80 -6.78
C GLN A 132 -25.44 -7.35 -5.45
N GLU A 133 -26.05 -6.53 -4.61
CA GLU A 133 -26.54 -6.94 -3.27
C GLU A 133 -27.50 -8.12 -3.32
N LYS A 134 -28.48 -8.09 -4.24
CA LYS A 134 -29.43 -9.19 -4.42
C LYS A 134 -28.76 -10.49 -4.91
N LYS A 135 -27.71 -10.37 -5.75
CA LYS A 135 -26.97 -11.51 -6.31
C LYS A 135 -26.03 -12.14 -5.28
N ARG A 136 -25.68 -11.41 -4.22
CA ARG A 136 -24.74 -11.81 -3.16
C ARG A 136 -25.44 -11.96 -1.80
N SER A 137 -26.69 -12.39 -1.79
CA SER A 137 -27.54 -12.47 -0.59
C SER A 137 -27.03 -13.44 0.49
N GLY A 138 -26.12 -14.36 0.16
CA GLY A 138 -25.45 -15.23 1.13
C GLY A 138 -24.29 -14.56 1.89
N LEU A 139 -23.96 -13.32 1.58
CA LEU A 139 -22.92 -12.54 2.25
C LEU A 139 -23.54 -11.50 3.19
N VAL A 140 -22.79 -11.08 4.21
CA VAL A 140 -23.20 -9.94 5.05
C VAL A 140 -22.86 -8.66 4.28
N ILE A 141 -23.88 -7.86 4.00
CA ILE A 141 -23.75 -6.66 3.17
C ILE A 141 -23.66 -5.44 4.07
N LYS A 142 -22.61 -4.63 3.91
CA LYS A 142 -22.51 -3.29 4.50
C LYS A 142 -22.53 -2.24 3.40
N LYS A 143 -23.54 -1.38 3.36
CA LYS A 143 -23.70 -0.34 2.35
C LYS A 143 -22.59 0.71 2.44
N GLY A 144 -22.28 1.32 1.30
CA GLY A 144 -21.50 2.56 1.21
C GLY A 144 -22.31 3.79 1.59
N TYR A 145 -21.68 4.96 1.44
CA TYR A 145 -22.35 6.24 1.62
C TYR A 145 -23.32 6.51 0.46
N ALA A 146 -24.43 7.19 0.75
CA ALA A 146 -25.41 7.59 -0.26
C ALA A 146 -24.83 8.62 -1.24
N PHE A 147 -23.88 9.44 -0.78
CA PHE A 147 -23.14 10.37 -1.61
C PHE A 147 -21.75 10.67 -1.03
N VAL A 148 -20.86 11.12 -1.90
CA VAL A 148 -19.53 11.61 -1.56
C VAL A 148 -19.39 13.00 -2.14
N GLU A 149 -19.01 13.96 -1.32
CA GLU A 149 -18.60 15.27 -1.81
C GLU A 149 -17.09 15.32 -1.96
N TYR A 150 -16.57 16.04 -2.95
CA TYR A 150 -15.14 16.34 -3.00
C TYR A 150 -14.89 17.73 -3.57
N ILE A 151 -13.70 18.28 -3.26
CA ILE A 151 -13.22 19.53 -3.83
C ILE A 151 -12.25 19.20 -4.96
N ASP A 152 -12.57 19.61 -6.17
CA ASP A 152 -11.60 19.63 -7.27
C ASP A 152 -10.70 20.85 -7.10
N ALA A 153 -9.44 20.61 -6.71
CA ALA A 153 -8.48 21.67 -6.49
C ALA A 153 -8.14 22.44 -7.79
N SER A 154 -8.20 21.79 -8.95
CA SER A 154 -7.90 22.41 -10.24
C SER A 154 -9.02 23.33 -10.72
N ALA A 155 -10.26 22.90 -10.53
CA ALA A 155 -11.45 23.68 -10.90
C ALA A 155 -11.91 24.65 -9.80
N ARG A 156 -11.38 24.51 -8.57
CA ARG A 156 -11.87 25.19 -7.35
C ARG A 156 -13.39 25.01 -7.17
N GLN A 157 -13.91 23.87 -7.60
CA GLN A 157 -15.32 23.54 -7.64
C GLN A 157 -15.58 22.32 -6.76
N ARG A 158 -16.71 22.35 -6.04
CA ARG A 158 -17.18 21.20 -5.27
C ARG A 158 -18.12 20.37 -6.10
N PHE A 159 -18.01 19.06 -5.96
CA PHE A 159 -18.89 18.09 -6.59
C PHE A 159 -19.53 17.20 -5.55
N MET A 160 -20.74 16.74 -5.83
CA MET A 160 -21.44 15.70 -5.09
C MET A 160 -21.67 14.53 -6.03
N CYS A 161 -21.02 13.41 -5.71
CA CYS A 161 -21.08 12.17 -6.45
C CYS A 161 -22.09 11.22 -5.81
N ARG A 162 -23.00 10.70 -6.63
CA ARG A 162 -23.98 9.69 -6.25
C ARG A 162 -23.79 8.41 -7.03
N PRO A 163 -24.17 7.26 -6.44
CA PRO A 163 -24.16 6.01 -7.14
C PRO A 163 -25.07 6.03 -8.38
N ASP A 164 -24.57 5.59 -9.53
CA ASP A 164 -25.33 5.48 -10.79
C ASP A 164 -24.96 4.17 -11.51
N TRP A 165 -24.99 3.06 -10.77
CA TRP A 165 -24.65 1.76 -11.31
C TRP A 165 -25.84 1.16 -12.06
N SER A 166 -25.66 0.80 -13.33
CA SER A 166 -26.61 -0.04 -14.05
C SER A 166 -26.40 -1.53 -13.73
N LEU A 167 -27.48 -2.32 -13.80
CA LEU A 167 -27.47 -3.77 -13.55
C LEU A 167 -26.74 -4.56 -14.66
N ASP A 168 -26.58 -3.95 -15.84
CA ASP A 168 -26.14 -4.60 -17.08
C ASP A 168 -24.64 -4.50 -17.34
N HIS A 169 -23.89 -3.85 -16.44
CA HIS A 169 -22.43 -3.76 -16.54
C HIS A 169 -21.76 -4.43 -15.33
N PRO A 170 -21.36 -5.72 -15.46
CA PRO A 170 -20.70 -6.45 -14.38
C PRO A 170 -19.26 -5.98 -14.09
N ASN A 171 -18.70 -5.11 -14.94
CA ASN A 171 -17.30 -4.68 -14.89
C ASN A 171 -17.18 -3.19 -14.54
N TRP A 172 -15.96 -2.77 -14.15
CA TRP A 172 -15.56 -1.38 -13.96
C TRP A 172 -15.70 -0.60 -15.27
N VAL A 173 -16.79 0.16 -15.42
CA VAL A 173 -17.07 0.96 -16.63
C VAL A 173 -17.23 2.44 -16.24
N PRO A 174 -16.78 3.39 -17.08
CA PRO A 174 -17.12 4.81 -16.92
C PRO A 174 -18.63 5.04 -16.74
N GLY A 175 -19.02 6.00 -15.89
CA GLY A 175 -20.44 6.32 -15.65
C GLY A 175 -21.09 5.59 -14.45
N GLN A 176 -20.32 4.84 -13.66
CA GLN A 176 -20.82 4.12 -12.47
C GLN A 176 -21.23 5.00 -11.28
N HIS A 177 -21.04 6.31 -11.41
CA HIS A 177 -21.49 7.32 -10.47
C HIS A 177 -21.67 8.63 -11.24
N HIS A 178 -22.54 9.49 -10.74
CA HIS A 178 -22.84 10.78 -11.32
C HIS A 178 -22.43 11.89 -10.35
N CYS A 179 -21.54 12.78 -10.78
CA CYS A 179 -21.08 13.91 -9.99
C CYS A 179 -21.67 15.21 -10.53
N THR A 180 -22.38 15.95 -9.67
CA THR A 180 -22.90 17.28 -9.99
C THR A 180 -22.14 18.35 -9.24
N ALA A 181 -21.93 19.49 -9.89
CA ALA A 181 -21.38 20.66 -9.20
C ALA A 181 -22.38 21.14 -8.12
N ILE A 182 -21.86 21.46 -6.94
CA ILE A 182 -22.62 22.00 -5.81
C ILE A 182 -21.92 23.24 -5.25
N GLU A 183 -22.70 24.20 -4.74
CA GLU A 183 -22.13 25.43 -4.17
C GLU A 183 -21.75 25.28 -2.70
N ARG A 184 -22.51 24.50 -1.94
CA ARG A 184 -22.36 24.34 -0.49
C ARG A 184 -22.33 22.87 -0.13
N SER A 185 -21.43 22.52 0.80
CA SER A 185 -21.35 21.19 1.37
C SER A 185 -22.55 20.91 2.28
N SER A 186 -23.13 19.71 2.19
CA SER A 186 -24.13 19.21 3.13
C SER A 186 -23.57 18.22 4.14
N THR A 187 -22.31 17.81 4.00
CA THR A 187 -21.70 16.80 4.88
C THR A 187 -21.25 17.40 6.20
N ARG A 188 -21.32 16.64 7.30
CA ARG A 188 -20.74 17.05 8.59
C ARG A 188 -19.30 16.58 8.75
N TYR A 189 -18.97 15.43 8.18
CA TYR A 189 -17.68 14.79 8.35
C TYR A 189 -16.86 14.83 7.07
N ALA A 190 -15.54 14.92 7.22
CA ALA A 190 -14.60 14.86 6.12
C ALA A 190 -13.49 13.84 6.36
N LEU A 191 -13.00 13.24 5.27
CA LEU A 191 -11.74 12.54 5.21
C LEU A 191 -10.70 13.46 4.59
N ASP A 192 -9.58 13.61 5.27
CA ASP A 192 -8.37 14.23 4.77
C ASP A 192 -7.19 13.26 4.86
N TYR A 193 -6.10 13.59 4.17
CA TYR A 193 -4.84 12.86 4.33
C TYR A 193 -3.64 13.80 4.32
N GLU A 194 -2.49 13.34 4.78
CA GLU A 194 -1.21 14.02 4.63
C GLU A 194 -0.15 12.97 4.30
N ASP A 195 0.63 13.22 3.27
CA ASP A 195 1.74 12.34 2.93
C ASP A 195 2.99 12.79 3.69
N ILE A 196 3.63 11.85 4.39
CA ILE A 196 4.80 12.11 5.23
C ILE A 196 6.03 11.99 4.33
N VAL A 197 6.58 13.15 3.96
CA VAL A 197 7.70 13.27 3.03
C VAL A 197 8.92 13.87 3.75
N THR A 198 9.64 13.03 4.48
CA THR A 198 10.88 13.44 5.16
C THR A 198 12.09 13.02 4.33
N PRO A 199 12.98 13.94 3.92
CA PRO A 199 14.14 13.60 3.08
C PRO A 199 15.03 12.49 3.67
N ALA A 200 15.19 12.44 5.00
CA ALA A 200 15.95 11.39 5.68
C ALA A 200 15.31 10.01 5.51
N ASP A 201 13.99 9.93 5.64
CA ASP A 201 13.23 8.69 5.44
C ASP A 201 13.26 8.27 3.96
N ARG A 202 13.08 9.23 3.04
CA ARG A 202 13.09 8.98 1.60
C ARG A 202 14.47 8.53 1.08
N ALA A 203 15.57 8.98 1.69
CA ALA A 203 16.92 8.49 1.36
C ALA A 203 17.09 6.97 1.60
N LEU A 204 16.30 6.42 2.53
CA LEU A 204 16.24 4.99 2.86
C LEU A 204 15.00 4.30 2.30
N TRP A 205 14.28 4.95 1.38
CA TRP A 205 13.07 4.40 0.75
C TRP A 205 11.98 4.02 1.76
N VAL A 206 11.82 4.83 2.81
CA VAL A 206 10.70 4.74 3.76
C VAL A 206 9.71 5.85 3.46
N ALA A 207 8.42 5.54 3.34
CA ALA A 207 7.36 6.51 3.09
C ALA A 207 6.23 6.34 4.10
N GLY A 208 5.55 7.43 4.44
CA GLY A 208 4.37 7.41 5.31
C GLY A 208 3.20 8.20 4.75
N THR A 209 1.99 7.89 5.22
CA THR A 209 0.79 8.71 5.03
C THR A 209 0.01 8.73 6.34
N ARG A 210 -0.77 9.78 6.58
CA ARG A 210 -1.72 9.85 7.67
C ARG A 210 -3.08 10.29 7.15
N LEU A 211 -4.11 9.48 7.37
CA LEU A 211 -5.51 9.84 7.15
C LEU A 211 -6.10 10.46 8.41
N LYS A 212 -7.05 11.38 8.24
CA LYS A 212 -7.75 12.08 9.33
C LYS A 212 -9.24 12.10 9.03
N VAL A 213 -10.05 11.71 10.01
CA VAL A 213 -11.50 11.94 9.97
C VAL A 213 -11.81 13.17 10.81
N ILE A 214 -12.49 14.15 10.22
CA ILE A 214 -12.72 15.48 10.80
C ILE A 214 -14.22 15.71 10.98
N ASP A 215 -14.64 16.16 12.16
CA ASP A 215 -15.99 16.71 12.37
C ASP A 215 -15.97 18.21 12.07
N LYS A 216 -16.46 18.60 10.88
CA LYS A 216 -16.38 19.98 10.39
C LYS A 216 -17.17 20.98 11.24
N GLN A 217 -18.14 20.51 12.03
CA GLN A 217 -18.89 21.39 12.93
C GLN A 217 -18.02 21.86 14.10
N SER A 218 -17.15 20.99 14.61
CA SER A 218 -16.28 21.28 15.76
C SER A 218 -14.85 21.62 15.36
N GLY A 219 -14.41 21.23 14.16
CA GLY A 219 -13.02 21.28 13.72
C GLY A 219 -12.14 20.17 14.29
N GLU A 220 -12.69 19.26 15.09
CA GLU A 220 -11.93 18.19 15.74
C GLU A 220 -11.57 17.06 14.75
N THR A 221 -10.33 16.56 14.85
CA THR A 221 -9.96 15.27 14.25
C THR A 221 -10.41 14.14 15.17
N ILE A 222 -11.45 13.42 14.77
CA ILE A 222 -12.09 12.38 15.60
C ILE A 222 -11.46 10.99 15.43
N ALA A 223 -10.64 10.81 14.40
CA ALA A 223 -9.82 9.62 14.22
C ALA A 223 -8.64 9.88 13.28
N THR A 224 -7.58 9.11 13.44
CA THR A 224 -6.42 9.11 12.53
C THR A 224 -6.00 7.70 12.17
N PHE A 225 -5.48 7.51 10.97
CA PHE A 225 -4.79 6.28 10.55
C PHE A 225 -3.44 6.64 9.96
N THR A 226 -2.36 6.14 10.56
CA THR A 226 -1.00 6.32 10.02
C THR A 226 -0.50 5.00 9.46
N LYS A 227 0.03 5.04 8.22
CA LYS A 227 0.62 3.90 7.53
C LYS A 227 2.02 4.25 7.06
N PHE A 228 2.95 3.32 7.19
CA PHE A 228 4.27 3.41 6.59
C PHE A 228 4.54 2.24 5.64
N VAL A 229 5.36 2.46 4.63
CA VAL A 229 5.90 1.44 3.73
C VAL A 229 7.39 1.64 3.52
N TRP A 230 8.11 0.59 3.10
CA TRP A 230 9.49 0.73 2.65
C TRP A 230 9.85 -0.19 1.49
N ASP A 231 10.72 0.26 0.58
CA ASP A 231 11.25 -0.58 -0.51
C ASP A 231 12.67 -1.08 -0.20
N PRO A 232 12.86 -2.37 0.16
CA PRO A 232 14.17 -2.91 0.49
C PRO A 232 15.11 -3.00 -0.72
N GLY A 233 14.59 -2.90 -1.94
CA GLY A 233 15.42 -2.87 -3.13
C GLY A 233 15.68 -1.46 -3.65
N PHE A 234 15.42 -0.41 -2.86
CA PHE A 234 15.85 0.97 -3.08
C PHE A 234 15.60 1.52 -4.50
N GLY A 235 14.41 1.24 -5.06
CA GLY A 235 13.98 1.74 -6.36
C GLY A 235 14.35 0.87 -7.56
N VAL A 236 15.08 -0.22 -7.34
CA VAL A 236 15.50 -1.12 -8.42
C VAL A 236 14.28 -1.79 -9.06
N SER A 237 14.17 -1.72 -10.39
CA SER A 237 13.03 -2.24 -11.16
C SER A 237 13.42 -3.34 -12.19
N THR A 238 14.39 -4.19 -11.85
CA THR A 238 14.92 -5.21 -12.78
C THR A 238 13.90 -6.24 -13.27
N THR A 239 12.75 -6.38 -12.60
CA THR A 239 11.69 -7.33 -12.94
C THR A 239 10.36 -6.65 -13.34
N GLY A 240 10.40 -5.35 -13.68
CA GLY A 240 9.18 -4.59 -14.00
C GLY A 240 8.33 -4.24 -12.77
N ARG A 241 8.88 -4.37 -11.55
CA ARG A 241 8.18 -3.97 -10.32
C ARG A 241 8.09 -2.45 -10.21
N TRP A 242 6.95 -1.93 -9.77
CA TRP A 242 6.84 -0.55 -9.31
C TRP A 242 7.20 -0.49 -7.82
N PRO A 243 8.33 0.12 -7.43
CA PRO A 243 8.88 0.02 -6.07
C PRO A 243 7.85 0.29 -4.97
N TRP A 244 7.14 1.42 -5.04
CA TRP A 244 6.18 1.81 -4.01
C TRP A 244 4.95 0.93 -3.96
N GLN A 245 4.37 0.56 -5.12
CA GLN A 245 3.23 -0.35 -5.17
C GLN A 245 3.61 -1.75 -4.66
N HIS A 246 4.83 -2.20 -4.96
CA HIS A 246 5.34 -3.49 -4.53
C HIS A 246 5.67 -3.52 -3.02
N ALA A 247 6.13 -2.41 -2.46
CA ALA A 247 6.28 -2.23 -1.01
C ALA A 247 4.91 -2.28 -0.31
N ASP A 248 3.91 -1.60 -0.86
CA ASP A 248 2.56 -1.53 -0.31
C ASP A 248 1.85 -2.90 -0.30
N GLY A 249 2.07 -3.77 -1.28
CA GLY A 249 1.41 -5.08 -1.35
C GLY A 249 1.95 -6.16 -0.39
N ARG A 250 2.93 -5.86 0.47
CA ARG A 250 3.75 -6.85 1.19
C ARG A 250 3.80 -6.60 2.69
N GLY A 251 3.38 -7.58 3.49
CA GLY A 251 3.29 -7.42 4.95
C GLY A 251 4.61 -7.24 5.70
N ASP A 252 5.73 -7.66 5.11
CA ASP A 252 7.08 -7.38 5.62
C ASP A 252 7.54 -5.94 5.32
N ARG A 253 6.74 -5.17 4.57
CA ARG A 253 7.14 -3.90 3.97
C ARG A 253 6.15 -2.76 4.17
N ASN A 254 5.02 -3.03 4.81
CA ASN A 254 4.09 -2.01 5.24
C ASN A 254 3.65 -2.28 6.67
N CYS A 255 3.23 -1.22 7.35
CA CYS A 255 2.66 -1.31 8.68
C CYS A 255 1.60 -0.22 8.87
N PRO A 256 0.44 -0.56 9.46
CA PRO A 256 0.00 -1.90 9.82
C PRO A 256 -0.48 -2.70 8.59
N TYR A 257 -0.07 -3.96 8.45
CA TYR A 257 -0.46 -4.80 7.30
C TYR A 257 -1.82 -5.49 7.47
N GLU A 258 -2.07 -6.05 8.66
CA GLU A 258 -3.27 -6.88 8.90
C GLU A 258 -4.53 -6.04 9.10
N GLN A 259 -4.40 -4.72 9.29
CA GLN A 259 -5.52 -3.89 9.70
C GLN A 259 -6.58 -3.74 8.61
N PHE A 260 -6.20 -3.70 7.33
CA PHE A 260 -7.07 -3.37 6.20
C PHE A 260 -6.82 -4.25 4.96
N LYS A 261 -6.89 -5.57 5.11
CA LYS A 261 -6.89 -6.51 3.97
C LYS A 261 -8.31 -6.73 3.40
N PRO A 262 -8.51 -6.75 2.07
CA PRO A 262 -7.50 -6.65 1.00
C PRO A 262 -6.96 -5.23 0.82
N THR A 263 -5.66 -5.12 0.56
CA THR A 263 -4.97 -3.83 0.26
C THR A 263 -5.57 -3.18 -1.00
N SER A 264 -5.68 -1.85 -1.04
CA SER A 264 -6.17 -0.96 -2.14
C SER A 264 -7.41 -0.12 -1.78
N ASN A 265 -8.04 -0.40 -0.63
CA ASN A 265 -9.18 0.34 -0.10
C ASN A 265 -8.93 0.77 1.34
N ASP A 266 -7.67 0.94 1.73
CA ASP A 266 -7.24 1.25 3.08
C ASP A 266 -7.96 2.52 3.60
N SER A 267 -8.18 3.52 2.74
CA SER A 267 -8.90 4.74 3.14
C SER A 267 -10.38 4.46 3.41
N ARG A 268 -11.04 3.71 2.52
CA ARG A 268 -12.43 3.31 2.74
C ARG A 268 -12.56 2.47 4.00
N TYR A 269 -11.66 1.51 4.19
CA TYR A 269 -11.73 0.60 5.31
C TYR A 269 -11.48 1.31 6.64
N PHE A 270 -10.52 2.22 6.70
CA PHE A 270 -10.32 3.07 7.87
C PHE A 270 -11.57 3.88 8.20
N VAL A 271 -12.11 4.63 7.23
CA VAL A 271 -13.21 5.55 7.48
C VAL A 271 -14.45 4.81 8.00
N ASP A 272 -14.78 3.64 7.46
CA ASP A 272 -15.92 2.84 7.92
C ASP A 272 -15.82 2.36 9.38
N THR A 273 -14.61 2.30 9.96
CA THR A 273 -14.45 2.01 11.40
C THR A 273 -14.85 3.18 12.29
N VAL A 274 -14.93 4.38 11.71
CA VAL A 274 -15.16 5.65 12.40
C VAL A 274 -16.54 6.21 12.06
N LEU A 275 -16.88 6.27 10.76
CA LEU A 275 -18.12 6.82 10.22
C LEU A 275 -18.92 5.69 9.58
N ILE A 276 -19.79 5.06 10.34
CA ILE A 276 -20.56 3.91 9.87
C ILE A 276 -21.66 4.42 8.91
N PRO A 277 -21.66 3.98 7.63
CA PRO A 277 -22.66 4.43 6.66
C PRO A 277 -24.07 3.99 7.07
N LYS A 278 -25.08 4.80 6.72
CA LYS A 278 -26.50 4.45 6.90
C LYS A 278 -26.87 3.19 6.10
N GLN A 279 -27.52 2.20 6.73
CA GLN A 279 -27.75 0.86 6.15
C GLN A 279 -29.16 0.64 5.54
N GLY A 280 -30.09 1.59 5.69
CA GLY A 280 -31.47 1.56 5.20
C GLY A 280 -32.15 2.89 5.52
N ASP A 281 -33.36 3.14 5.01
CA ASP A 281 -34.11 4.38 5.29
C ASP A 281 -34.46 4.54 6.78
#